data_AF-D1W5N5-F1
#
_entry.id   AF-D1W5N5-F1
#
_cell.length_a   1.000
_cell.length_b   1.000
_cell.length_c   1.000
_cell.angle_alpha   90.00
_cell.angle_beta   90.00
_cell.angle_gamma   90.00
#
_symmetry.space_group_name_H-M   'P 1'
#
loop_
_entity.id
_entity.type
_entity.pdbx_description
1 polymer ?
#
loop_
_entity_poly.entity_id
_entity_poly.type
_entity_poly.pdbx_seq_one_letter_code
_entity_poly.pdbx_strand_id
1 'polypeptide(L)'
;MNKYLQTIEIIRRVRQETDTAVLYYSAGGKDGIALLDMLAHEFNKVICYYMYIIPNLDHIRPYIHWANAHYENVEVRTIKHYQSDYFEKYGLFCEPNEDIKTRSVGDIEQYVRDQTGIKYGFSGMKGVDGYMKRMRLKKFAKTGYITDKGMVYPIALWTNKEVLRYIERKNLIKPFVYEEGKVSQGFGVNLPTLLMLKKKYPNDYKKTLMKFPFAEKLIFDYEREQNKTTAANND
;
A
#
# COMPACT_ATOMS: atom_id res chain seq x y z
N MET A 1 -0.33 28.24 1.38
CA MET A 1 -1.59 27.47 1.34
C MET A 1 -1.52 26.34 2.34
N ASN A 2 -2.50 26.21 3.23
CA ASN A 2 -2.55 25.14 4.23
C ASN A 2 -2.87 23.82 3.52
N LYS A 3 -1.90 22.89 3.46
CA LYS A 3 -2.04 21.60 2.76
C LYS A 3 -3.19 20.76 3.32
N TYR A 4 -3.47 20.86 4.62
CA TYR A 4 -4.57 20.14 5.24
C TYR A 4 -5.92 20.65 4.73
N LEU A 5 -6.15 21.96 4.73
CA LEU A 5 -7.39 22.55 4.21
C LEU A 5 -7.60 22.19 2.74
N GLN A 6 -6.55 22.29 1.91
CA GLN A 6 -6.61 21.87 0.51
C GLN A 6 -6.98 20.38 0.37
N THR A 7 -6.45 19.51 1.24
CA THR A 7 -6.75 18.07 1.22
C THR A 7 -8.22 17.82 1.49
N ILE A 8 -8.76 18.48 2.53
CA ILE A 8 -10.17 18.37 2.91
C ILE A 8 -11.09 18.97 1.83
N GLU A 9 -10.71 20.07 1.19
CA GLU A 9 -11.45 20.65 0.07
C GLU A 9 -11.55 19.68 -1.12
N ILE A 10 -10.45 19.01 -1.48
CA ILE A 10 -10.44 17.99 -2.54
C ILE A 10 -11.37 16.82 -2.18
N ILE A 11 -11.29 16.34 -0.93
CA ILE A 11 -12.13 15.26 -0.42
C ILE A 11 -13.62 15.67 -0.47
N ARG A 12 -13.96 16.85 0.03
CA ARG A 12 -15.34 17.37 0.07
C ARG A 12 -15.93 17.60 -1.32
N ARG A 13 -15.11 17.99 -2.29
CA ARG A 13 -15.57 18.11 -3.68
C ARG A 13 -16.07 16.76 -4.21
N VAL A 14 -15.35 15.67 -3.92
CA VAL A 14 -15.80 14.32 -4.30
C VAL A 14 -17.03 13.90 -3.49
N ARG A 15 -17.09 14.28 -2.22
CA ARG A 15 -18.23 14.01 -1.33
C ARG A 15 -19.55 14.62 -1.84
N GLN A 16 -19.50 15.71 -2.60
CA GLN A 16 -20.67 16.30 -3.25
C GLN A 16 -21.25 15.42 -4.36
N GLU A 17 -20.47 14.48 -4.90
CA GLU A 17 -20.88 13.59 -6.00
C GLU A 17 -21.23 12.17 -5.52
N THR A 18 -20.76 11.75 -4.34
CA THR A 18 -21.01 10.42 -3.78
C THR A 18 -20.89 10.42 -2.26
N ASP A 19 -21.73 9.61 -1.58
CA ASP A 19 -21.66 9.38 -0.14
C ASP A 19 -20.62 8.31 0.26
N THR A 20 -20.09 7.56 -0.71
CA THR A 20 -19.13 6.47 -0.49
C THR A 20 -17.76 6.79 -1.08
N ALA A 21 -16.70 6.63 -0.28
CA ALA A 21 -15.33 6.69 -0.75
C ALA A 21 -14.74 5.28 -0.96
N VAL A 22 -13.99 5.10 -2.05
CA VAL A 22 -13.19 3.91 -2.27
C VAL A 22 -11.72 4.25 -2.05
N LEU A 23 -11.03 3.61 -1.11
CA LEU A 23 -9.62 3.85 -0.81
C LEU A 23 -8.76 2.65 -1.21
N TYR A 24 -7.73 2.88 -2.03
CA TYR A 24 -6.68 1.87 -2.23
C TYR A 24 -5.74 1.84 -1.03
N TYR A 25 -6.01 0.91 -0.12
CA TYR A 25 -5.46 0.85 1.22
C TYR A 25 -4.34 -0.19 1.29
N SER A 26 -3.09 0.23 1.49
CA SER A 26 -1.95 -0.70 1.50
C SER A 26 -1.80 -1.53 2.79
N ALA A 27 -2.69 -1.35 3.77
CA ALA A 27 -2.68 -2.02 5.07
C ALA A 27 -1.31 -1.99 5.79
N GLY A 28 -1.07 -0.91 6.54
CA GLY A 28 0.21 -0.65 7.23
C GLY A 28 1.01 0.51 6.65
N GLY A 29 0.67 0.99 5.45
CA GLY A 29 1.28 2.19 4.88
C GLY A 29 0.77 3.47 5.55
N LYS A 30 1.70 4.39 5.87
CA LYS A 30 1.40 5.68 6.51
C LYS A 30 0.35 6.50 5.75
N ASP A 31 0.48 6.51 4.42
CA ASP A 31 -0.34 7.35 3.56
C ASP A 31 -1.79 6.85 3.52
N GLY A 32 -1.96 5.52 3.50
CA GLY A 32 -3.28 4.88 3.59
C GLY A 32 -3.92 5.07 4.95
N ILE A 33 -3.16 4.98 6.05
CA ILE A 33 -3.66 5.19 7.42
C ILE A 33 -4.17 6.63 7.60
N ALA A 34 -3.36 7.63 7.21
CA ALA A 34 -3.75 9.03 7.34
C ALA A 34 -4.94 9.37 6.43
N LEU A 35 -4.96 8.85 5.20
CA LEU A 35 -6.06 9.12 4.28
C LEU A 35 -7.36 8.42 4.68
N LEU A 36 -7.28 7.21 5.27
CA LEU A 36 -8.45 6.54 5.83
C LEU A 36 -9.12 7.40 6.92
N ASP A 37 -8.35 7.95 7.86
CA ASP A 37 -8.87 8.83 8.90
C ASP A 37 -9.61 10.05 8.33
N MET A 38 -8.99 10.72 7.35
CA MET A 38 -9.60 11.88 6.70
C MET A 38 -10.87 11.53 5.94
N LEU A 39 -10.93 10.37 5.27
CA LEU A 39 -12.10 9.94 4.51
C LEU A 39 -13.23 9.47 5.42
N ALA A 40 -12.91 8.73 6.49
CA ALA A 40 -13.91 8.21 7.43
C ALA A 40 -14.70 9.32 8.14
N HIS A 41 -14.09 10.49 8.32
CA HIS A 41 -14.77 11.66 8.90
C HIS A 41 -15.63 12.46 7.91
N GLU A 42 -15.49 12.25 6.60
CA GLU A 42 -16.16 13.06 5.57
C GLU A 42 -17.22 12.27 4.79
N PHE A 43 -17.09 10.95 4.67
CA PHE A 43 -18.00 10.07 3.92
C PHE A 43 -18.92 9.25 4.82
N ASN A 44 -20.12 8.91 4.32
CA ASN A 44 -21.05 8.04 5.04
C ASN A 44 -20.56 6.59 5.06
N LYS A 45 -19.77 6.21 4.06
CA LYS A 45 -19.17 4.88 3.94
C LYS A 45 -17.79 4.96 3.29
N VAL A 46 -16.84 4.17 3.77
CA VAL A 46 -15.52 4.02 3.17
C VAL A 46 -15.24 2.55 2.90
N ILE A 47 -14.95 2.22 1.64
CA ILE A 47 -14.56 0.88 1.21
C ILE A 47 -13.07 0.90 0.92
N CYS A 48 -12.30 0.29 1.81
CA CYS A 48 -10.87 0.08 1.65
C CYS A 48 -10.62 -1.16 0.80
N TYR A 49 -9.80 -1.05 -0.25
CA TYR A 49 -9.29 -2.20 -1.00
C TYR A 49 -7.83 -2.44 -0.66
N TYR A 50 -7.57 -3.53 0.06
CA TYR A 50 -6.23 -4.06 0.27
C TYR A 50 -5.82 -4.98 -0.88
N MET A 51 -4.79 -4.56 -1.62
CA MET A 51 -4.22 -5.35 -2.69
C MET A 51 -3.16 -6.31 -2.14
N TYR A 52 -3.47 -7.60 -2.02
CA TYR A 52 -2.54 -8.59 -1.46
C TYR A 52 -1.67 -9.22 -2.54
N ILE A 53 -0.38 -9.42 -2.25
CA ILE A 53 0.48 -10.32 -3.04
C ILE A 53 0.32 -11.75 -2.50
N ILE A 54 0.40 -11.91 -1.18
CA ILE A 54 0.11 -13.17 -0.48
C ILE A 54 -1.07 -12.92 0.47
N PRO A 55 -2.14 -13.74 0.41
CA PRO A 55 -3.29 -13.55 1.27
C PRO A 55 -2.96 -13.93 2.73
N ASN A 56 -3.73 -13.37 3.67
CA ASN A 56 -3.75 -13.77 5.08
C ASN A 56 -2.40 -13.71 5.79
N LEU A 57 -1.63 -12.64 5.56
CA LEU A 57 -0.38 -12.37 6.29
C LEU A 57 -0.68 -11.82 7.70
N ASP A 58 -0.08 -12.45 8.71
CA ASP A 58 -0.27 -12.17 10.13
C ASP A 58 0.14 -10.74 10.49
N HIS A 59 1.22 -10.21 9.91
CA HIS A 59 1.66 -8.82 10.15
C HIS A 59 0.72 -7.75 9.54
N ILE A 60 -0.10 -8.13 8.55
CA ILE A 60 -1.07 -7.24 7.91
C ILE A 60 -2.40 -7.22 8.65
N ARG A 61 -2.79 -8.36 9.24
CA ARG A 61 -4.08 -8.54 9.93
C ARG A 61 -4.39 -7.45 10.97
N PRO A 62 -3.45 -6.97 11.82
CA PRO A 62 -3.72 -5.87 12.75
C PRO A 62 -4.19 -4.58 12.08
N TYR A 63 -3.71 -4.26 10.87
CA TYR A 63 -4.09 -3.06 10.15
C TYR A 63 -5.48 -3.16 9.52
N ILE A 64 -5.81 -4.35 8.99
CA ILE A 64 -7.16 -4.64 8.51
C ILE A 64 -8.16 -4.59 9.67
N HIS A 65 -7.82 -5.22 10.80
CA HIS A 65 -8.65 -5.21 11.99
C HIS A 65 -8.84 -3.79 12.54
N TRP A 66 -7.76 -3.02 12.67
CA TRP A 66 -7.83 -1.63 13.11
C TRP A 66 -8.75 -0.79 12.22
N ALA A 67 -8.61 -0.88 10.90
CA ALA A 67 -9.46 -0.12 9.98
C ALA A 67 -10.96 -0.41 10.17
N ASN A 68 -11.35 -1.68 10.30
CA ASN A 68 -12.74 -2.09 10.49
C ASN A 68 -13.27 -1.78 11.91
N ALA A 69 -12.42 -1.83 12.93
CA ALA A 69 -12.84 -1.66 14.33
C ALA A 69 -12.80 -0.20 14.79
N HIS A 70 -11.94 0.63 14.18
CA HIS A 70 -11.74 2.01 14.59
C HIS A 70 -12.79 2.97 14.03
N TYR A 71 -13.41 2.62 12.90
CA TYR A 71 -14.47 3.43 12.28
C TYR A 71 -15.65 2.55 11.89
N GLU A 72 -16.85 2.88 12.37
CA GLU A 72 -18.08 2.11 12.12
C GLU A 72 -18.50 2.11 10.64
N ASN A 73 -18.08 3.14 9.88
CA ASN A 73 -18.41 3.32 8.48
C ASN A 73 -17.36 2.75 7.51
N VAL A 74 -16.37 2.01 8.00
CA VAL A 74 -15.28 1.44 7.19
C VAL A 74 -15.47 -0.06 7.00
N GLU A 75 -15.35 -0.51 5.75
CA GLU A 75 -15.13 -1.93 5.43
C GLU A 75 -13.83 -2.11 4.64
N VAL A 76 -13.05 -3.14 4.99
CA VAL A 76 -11.86 -3.54 4.22
C VAL A 76 -12.18 -4.78 3.39
N ARG A 77 -12.07 -4.63 2.08
CA ARG A 77 -12.11 -5.69 1.06
C ARG A 77 -10.71 -6.00 0.57
N THR A 78 -10.53 -7.18 0.02
CA THR A 78 -9.23 -7.63 -0.50
C THR A 78 -9.30 -7.96 -1.98
N ILE A 79 -8.23 -7.68 -2.71
CA ILE A 79 -8.10 -8.05 -4.13
C ILE A 79 -6.66 -8.48 -4.41
N LYS A 80 -6.46 -9.47 -5.29
CA LYS A 80 -5.11 -9.89 -5.69
C LYS A 80 -4.39 -8.74 -6.41
N HIS A 81 -3.22 -8.37 -5.91
CA HIS A 81 -2.38 -7.33 -6.47
C HIS A 81 -1.96 -7.68 -7.91
N TYR A 82 -2.06 -6.73 -8.83
CA TYR A 82 -1.74 -6.94 -10.25
C TYR A 82 -0.29 -7.42 -10.48
N GLN A 83 0.67 -6.94 -9.68
CA GLN A 83 2.07 -7.44 -9.70
C GLN A 83 2.19 -8.94 -9.45
N SER A 84 1.28 -9.55 -8.68
CA SER A 84 1.30 -11.00 -8.48
C SER A 84 1.05 -11.76 -9.78
N ASP A 85 0.28 -11.18 -10.71
CA ASP A 85 0.05 -11.79 -12.03
C ASP A 85 1.36 -11.79 -12.85
N TYR A 86 2.17 -10.73 -12.73
CA TYR A 86 3.49 -10.65 -13.38
C TYR A 86 4.48 -11.63 -12.76
N PHE A 87 4.47 -11.79 -11.43
CA PHE A 87 5.36 -12.73 -10.76
C PHE A 87 5.09 -14.16 -11.21
N GLU A 88 3.82 -14.56 -11.24
CA GLU A 88 3.41 -15.89 -11.68
C GLU A 88 3.65 -16.08 -13.18
N LYS A 89 3.32 -15.10 -14.03
CA LYS A 89 3.47 -15.25 -15.48
C LYS A 89 4.92 -15.44 -15.90
N TYR A 90 5.83 -14.61 -15.36
CA TYR A 90 7.22 -14.57 -15.80
C TYR A 90 8.18 -15.33 -14.87
N GLY A 91 7.66 -16.06 -13.88
CA GLY A 91 8.49 -16.84 -12.95
C GLY A 91 9.37 -15.98 -12.05
N LEU A 92 8.91 -14.81 -11.62
CA LEU A 92 9.65 -14.01 -10.63
C LEU A 92 9.44 -14.65 -9.25
N PHE A 93 10.49 -15.29 -8.77
CA PHE A 93 10.55 -16.04 -7.50
C PHE A 93 9.71 -17.34 -7.44
N CYS A 94 9.14 -17.78 -8.55
CA CYS A 94 8.36 -19.01 -8.67
C CYS A 94 8.51 -19.60 -10.08
N GLU A 95 7.98 -20.80 -10.30
CA GLU A 95 7.89 -21.35 -11.67
C GLU A 95 6.96 -20.49 -12.53
N PRO A 96 7.32 -20.20 -13.80
CA PRO A 96 6.48 -19.42 -14.69
C PRO A 96 5.18 -20.16 -15.03
N ASN A 97 4.09 -19.41 -15.18
CA ASN A 97 2.79 -19.90 -15.61
C ASN A 97 2.25 -19.02 -16.75
N GLU A 98 2.39 -19.50 -17.98
CA GLU A 98 2.04 -18.76 -19.20
C GLU A 98 0.54 -18.48 -19.34
N ASP A 99 -0.32 -19.27 -18.69
CA ASP A 99 -1.79 -19.13 -18.73
C ASP A 99 -2.28 -17.89 -17.98
N ILE A 100 -1.45 -17.31 -17.11
CA ILE A 100 -1.80 -16.10 -16.37
C ILE A 100 -1.93 -14.91 -17.32
N LYS A 101 -3.11 -14.29 -17.30
CA LYS A 101 -3.37 -13.00 -17.94
C LYS A 101 -3.04 -11.87 -16.96
N THR A 102 -2.03 -11.08 -17.29
CA THR A 102 -1.60 -9.95 -16.46
C THR A 102 -2.63 -8.83 -16.50
N ARG A 103 -3.09 -8.40 -15.33
CA ARG A 103 -3.92 -7.19 -15.20
C ARG A 103 -3.04 -5.96 -15.08
N SER A 104 -3.49 -4.85 -15.65
CA SER A 104 -2.94 -3.52 -15.41
C SER A 104 -3.56 -2.90 -14.15
N VAL A 105 -2.98 -1.79 -13.68
CA VAL A 105 -3.61 -0.97 -12.63
C VAL A 105 -5.00 -0.50 -13.06
N GLY A 106 -5.17 -0.15 -14.34
CA GLY A 106 -6.46 0.30 -14.89
C GLY A 106 -7.54 -0.79 -14.83
N ASP A 107 -7.16 -2.06 -15.05
CA ASP A 107 -8.10 -3.19 -14.96
C ASP A 107 -8.56 -3.42 -13.52
N ILE A 108 -7.64 -3.28 -12.56
CA ILE A 108 -7.99 -3.32 -11.13
C ILE A 108 -8.92 -2.18 -10.77
N GLU A 109 -8.61 -0.96 -11.22
CA GLU A 109 -9.46 0.19 -10.97
C GLU A 109 -10.85 0.00 -11.58
N GLN A 110 -10.95 -0.52 -12.81
CA GLN A 110 -12.22 -0.79 -13.47
C GLN A 110 -13.02 -1.86 -12.72
N TYR A 111 -12.40 -2.99 -12.37
CA TYR A 111 -13.03 -4.03 -11.57
C TYR A 111 -13.61 -3.48 -10.26
N VAL A 112 -12.86 -2.64 -9.55
CA VAL A 112 -13.32 -2.02 -8.31
C VAL A 112 -14.51 -1.08 -8.56
N ARG A 113 -14.50 -0.30 -9.64
CA ARG A 113 -15.64 0.55 -10.03
C ARG A 113 -16.87 -0.30 -10.33
N ASP A 114 -16.73 -1.36 -11.12
CA ASP A 114 -17.84 -2.25 -11.49
C ASP A 114 -18.45 -2.94 -10.25
N GLN A 115 -17.61 -3.33 -9.29
CA GLN A 115 -18.05 -3.98 -8.06
C GLN A 115 -18.72 -3.03 -7.06
N THR A 116 -18.36 -1.74 -7.07
CA THR A 116 -18.84 -0.77 -6.06
C THR A 116 -19.88 0.20 -6.61
N GLY A 117 -19.95 0.37 -7.93
CA GLY A 117 -20.70 1.45 -8.59
C GLY A 117 -20.08 2.84 -8.38
N ILE A 118 -18.93 2.95 -7.72
CA ILE A 118 -18.33 4.24 -7.34
C ILE A 118 -17.23 4.61 -8.34
N LYS A 119 -17.39 5.75 -9.01
CA LYS A 119 -16.42 6.29 -9.97
C LYS A 119 -15.08 6.64 -9.33
N TYR A 120 -15.12 7.22 -8.13
CA TYR A 120 -13.97 7.85 -7.50
C TYR A 120 -13.16 6.88 -6.63
N GLY A 121 -11.85 6.83 -6.86
CA GLY A 121 -10.90 6.04 -6.10
C GLY A 121 -9.79 6.91 -5.50
N PHE A 122 -9.55 6.78 -4.20
CA PHE A 122 -8.57 7.55 -3.45
C PHE A 122 -7.25 6.81 -3.32
N SER A 123 -6.14 7.54 -3.46
CA SER A 123 -4.79 7.01 -3.32
C SER A 123 -3.88 7.99 -2.59
N GLY A 124 -3.11 7.48 -1.62
CA GLY A 124 -2.12 8.25 -0.85
C GLY A 124 -0.81 8.58 -1.60
N MET A 125 -0.85 8.69 -2.93
CA MET A 125 0.34 8.97 -3.74
C MET A 125 0.81 10.40 -3.51
N LYS A 126 2.10 10.60 -3.25
CA LYS A 126 2.69 11.93 -3.03
C LYS A 126 3.80 12.23 -4.03
N GLY A 127 3.98 13.50 -4.37
CA GLY A 127 5.05 13.95 -5.27
C GLY A 127 6.45 13.81 -4.66
N VAL A 128 6.56 13.64 -3.34
CA VAL A 128 7.84 13.37 -2.66
C VAL A 128 8.30 11.93 -2.80
N ASP A 129 7.41 11.01 -3.21
CA ASP A 129 7.74 9.59 -3.34
C ASP A 129 8.61 9.29 -4.57
N GLY A 130 8.87 10.27 -5.44
CA GLY A 130 9.77 10.14 -6.58
C GLY A 130 9.48 11.12 -7.71
N TYR A 131 10.46 11.33 -8.59
CA TYR A 131 10.35 12.25 -9.73
C TYR A 131 9.16 11.91 -10.64
N MET A 132 9.01 10.65 -11.03
CA MET A 132 7.92 10.21 -11.92
C MET A 132 6.53 10.48 -11.31
N LYS A 133 6.36 10.20 -10.01
CA LYS A 133 5.12 10.49 -9.29
C LYS A 133 4.85 11.99 -9.22
N ARG A 134 5.88 12.81 -8.96
CA ARG A 134 5.78 14.27 -8.97
C ARG A 134 5.31 14.81 -10.32
N MET A 135 5.92 14.34 -11.40
CA MET A 135 5.57 14.78 -12.76
C MET A 135 4.16 14.35 -13.14
N ARG A 136 3.76 13.13 -12.75
CA ARG A 136 2.37 12.67 -12.92
C ARG A 136 1.38 13.56 -12.18
N LEU A 137 1.60 13.81 -10.89
CA LEU A 137 0.68 14.61 -10.07
C LEU A 137 0.60 16.07 -10.53
N LYS A 138 1.69 16.65 -11.06
CA LYS A 138 1.67 17.99 -11.67
C LYS A 138 0.67 18.10 -12.82
N LYS A 139 0.45 17.04 -13.62
CA LYS A 139 -0.55 17.03 -14.70
C LYS A 139 -1.97 17.23 -14.17
N PHE A 140 -2.25 16.81 -12.94
CA PHE A 140 -3.56 16.89 -12.31
C PHE A 140 -3.69 18.07 -11.34
N ALA A 141 -2.67 18.90 -11.18
CA ALA A 141 -2.72 20.03 -10.24
C ALA A 141 -3.85 21.02 -10.61
N LYS A 142 -4.09 21.26 -11.90
CA LYS A 142 -5.15 22.14 -12.39
C LYS A 142 -6.56 21.59 -12.18
N THR A 143 -6.69 20.27 -12.04
CA THR A 143 -7.97 19.58 -11.80
C THR A 143 -8.18 19.24 -10.33
N GLY A 144 -7.40 19.83 -9.42
CA GLY A 144 -7.50 19.55 -7.98
C GLY A 144 -7.00 18.16 -7.61
N TYR A 145 -6.03 17.62 -8.34
CA TYR A 145 -5.48 16.27 -8.18
C TYR A 145 -6.51 15.14 -8.39
N ILE A 146 -7.53 15.42 -9.22
CA ILE A 146 -8.52 14.46 -9.68
C ILE A 146 -8.27 14.17 -11.15
N THR A 147 -8.19 12.91 -11.52
CA THR A 147 -8.04 12.47 -12.92
C THR A 147 -9.40 12.33 -13.59
N ASP A 148 -9.43 12.38 -14.92
CA ASP A 148 -10.68 12.20 -15.69
C ASP A 148 -11.35 10.84 -15.42
N LYS A 149 -10.53 9.81 -15.13
CA LYS A 149 -10.99 8.45 -14.76
C LYS A 149 -11.41 8.33 -13.28
N GLY A 150 -11.44 9.43 -12.52
CA GLY A 150 -11.92 9.43 -11.14
C GLY A 150 -10.89 9.04 -10.07
N MET A 151 -9.62 8.83 -10.40
CA MET A 151 -8.59 8.72 -9.36
C MET A 151 -8.33 10.07 -8.69
N VAL A 152 -8.25 10.05 -7.36
CA VAL A 152 -8.13 11.24 -6.50
C VAL A 152 -6.86 11.11 -5.64
N TYR A 153 -6.06 12.18 -5.60
CA TYR A 153 -4.80 12.22 -4.83
C TYR A 153 -4.78 13.41 -3.85
N PRO A 154 -5.58 13.38 -2.76
CA PRO A 154 -5.77 14.55 -1.89
C PRO A 154 -4.48 15.04 -1.21
N ILE A 155 -3.60 14.10 -0.86
CA ILE A 155 -2.36 14.38 -0.16
C ILE A 155 -1.15 14.55 -1.09
N ALA A 156 -1.36 14.79 -2.40
CA ALA A 156 -0.32 14.86 -3.42
C ALA A 156 0.90 15.74 -3.06
N LEU A 157 0.68 16.81 -2.28
CA LEU A 157 1.69 17.80 -1.88
C LEU A 157 2.30 17.56 -0.49
N TRP A 158 1.87 16.51 0.22
CA TRP A 158 2.36 16.20 1.55
C TRP A 158 3.75 15.58 1.48
N THR A 159 4.54 15.83 2.53
CA THR A 159 5.80 15.16 2.82
C THR A 159 5.58 13.96 3.74
N ASN A 160 6.55 13.04 3.80
CA ASN A 160 6.48 11.92 4.75
C ASN A 160 6.39 12.40 6.21
N LYS A 161 7.11 13.47 6.56
CA LYS A 161 7.08 14.05 7.90
C LYS A 161 5.70 14.61 8.27
N GLU A 162 5.04 15.28 7.33
CA GLU A 162 3.68 15.81 7.57
C GLU A 162 2.66 14.68 7.77
N VAL A 163 2.73 13.61 6.98
CA VAL A 163 1.85 12.44 7.14
C VAL A 163 2.08 11.77 8.49
N LEU A 164 3.33 11.51 8.86
CA LEU A 164 3.66 10.89 10.15
C LEU A 164 3.23 11.76 11.34
N ARG A 165 3.43 13.08 11.25
CA ARG A 165 2.98 14.02 12.28
C ARG A 165 1.47 14.04 12.41
N TYR A 166 0.73 13.87 11.32
CA TYR A 166 -0.74 13.77 11.36
C TYR A 166 -1.17 12.51 12.13
N ILE A 167 -0.60 11.36 11.76
CA ILE A 167 -0.84 10.07 12.44
C ILE A 167 -0.56 10.18 13.94
N GLU A 168 0.58 10.76 14.32
CA GLU A 168 0.96 10.97 15.71
C GLU A 168 -0.03 11.86 16.46
N ARG A 169 -0.37 13.03 15.89
CA ARG A 169 -1.33 13.97 16.50
C ARG A 169 -2.73 13.41 16.67
N LYS A 170 -3.13 12.51 15.77
CA LYS A 170 -4.42 11.82 15.80
C LYS A 170 -4.39 10.52 16.60
N ASN A 171 -3.23 10.14 17.15
CA ASN A 171 -3.03 8.89 17.88
C ASN A 171 -3.50 7.65 17.09
N LEU A 172 -3.24 7.62 15.78
CA LEU A 172 -3.63 6.51 14.90
C LEU A 172 -2.63 5.34 15.03
N ILE A 173 -3.02 4.17 14.50
CA ILE A 173 -2.13 3.00 14.46
C ILE A 173 -0.79 3.35 13.79
N LYS A 174 0.31 2.92 14.41
CA LYS A 174 1.65 3.20 13.89
C LYS A 174 1.88 2.47 12.57
N PRO A 175 2.38 3.15 11.52
CA PRO A 175 2.69 2.52 10.24
C PRO A 175 3.68 1.37 10.39
N PHE A 176 3.50 0.35 9.56
CA PHE A 176 4.41 -0.79 9.52
C PHE A 176 5.70 -0.41 8.81
N VAL A 177 6.84 -0.88 9.34
CA VAL A 177 8.17 -0.60 8.79
C VAL A 177 8.92 -1.92 8.63
N TYR A 178 9.26 -2.25 7.38
CA TYR A 178 9.98 -3.49 7.03
C TYR A 178 11.48 -3.42 7.33
N GLU A 179 12.06 -2.22 7.30
CA GLU A 179 13.49 -1.99 7.52
C GLU A 179 13.66 -0.78 8.44
N GLU A 180 14.39 -0.97 9.54
CA GLU A 180 14.61 0.06 10.54
C GLU A 180 15.28 1.30 9.92
N GLY A 181 14.84 2.50 10.32
CA GLY A 181 15.31 3.76 9.73
C GLY A 181 14.77 4.07 8.34
N LYS A 182 13.98 3.18 7.72
CA LYS A 182 13.27 3.45 6.45
C LYS A 182 11.82 3.87 6.69
N VAL A 183 11.25 4.53 5.69
CA VAL A 183 9.82 4.89 5.66
C VAL A 183 8.95 3.67 5.35
N SER A 184 7.71 3.66 5.84
CA SER A 184 6.75 2.59 5.52
C SER A 184 6.54 2.44 4.02
N GLN A 185 6.57 1.20 3.57
CA GLN A 185 6.35 0.75 2.19
C GLN A 185 5.29 -0.36 2.18
N GLY A 186 4.76 -0.66 1.00
CA GLY A 186 3.93 -1.86 0.81
C GLY A 186 4.75 -3.14 0.95
N PHE A 187 4.07 -4.25 1.22
CA PHE A 187 4.66 -5.58 1.18
C PHE A 187 5.30 -5.85 -0.19
N GLY A 188 6.50 -6.43 -0.20
CA GLY A 188 7.16 -6.87 -1.43
C GLY A 188 8.06 -8.08 -1.16
N VAL A 189 8.26 -8.91 -2.18
CA VAL A 189 9.17 -10.07 -2.10
C VAL A 189 10.60 -9.56 -2.32
N ASN A 190 11.25 -9.12 -1.25
CA ASN A 190 12.61 -8.60 -1.27
C ASN A 190 13.34 -8.94 0.05
N LEU A 191 14.67 -8.78 0.05
CA LEU A 191 15.51 -9.18 1.17
C LEU A 191 15.12 -8.52 2.51
N PRO A 192 14.96 -7.19 2.63
CA PRO A 192 14.55 -6.58 3.91
C PRO A 192 13.23 -7.13 4.45
N THR A 193 12.25 -7.35 3.57
CA THR A 193 10.96 -7.93 3.95
C THR A 193 11.15 -9.35 4.46
N LEU A 194 11.85 -10.21 3.71
CA LEU A 194 12.07 -11.61 4.09
C LEU A 194 12.84 -11.75 5.40
N LEU A 195 13.87 -10.92 5.63
CA LEU A 195 14.61 -10.91 6.90
C LEU A 195 13.70 -10.51 8.07
N MET A 196 12.88 -9.49 7.89
CA MET A 196 11.92 -9.04 8.91
C MET A 196 10.90 -10.14 9.22
N LEU A 197 10.34 -10.79 8.20
CA LEU A 197 9.39 -11.88 8.39
C LEU A 197 10.07 -13.08 9.08
N LYS A 198 11.25 -13.50 8.63
CA LYS A 198 12.00 -14.61 9.25
C LYS A 198 12.22 -14.37 10.74
N LYS A 199 12.52 -13.14 11.14
CA LYS A 199 12.76 -12.74 12.54
C LYS A 199 11.49 -12.56 13.38
N LYS A 200 10.47 -11.89 12.85
CA LYS A 200 9.30 -11.42 13.63
C LYS A 200 7.98 -12.14 13.31
N TYR A 201 7.84 -12.67 12.09
CA TYR A 201 6.61 -13.30 11.58
C TYR A 201 6.94 -14.59 10.81
N PRO A 202 7.46 -15.64 11.48
CA PRO A 202 7.97 -16.84 10.82
C PRO A 202 6.89 -17.59 10.03
N ASN A 203 5.62 -17.50 10.43
CA ASN A 203 4.50 -18.07 9.66
C ASN A 203 4.29 -17.35 8.33
N ASP A 204 4.41 -16.02 8.31
CA ASP A 204 4.32 -15.25 7.07
C ASP A 204 5.52 -15.48 6.17
N TYR A 205 6.71 -15.67 6.75
CA TYR A 205 7.89 -16.10 6.01
C TYR A 205 7.64 -17.44 5.32
N LYS A 206 7.11 -18.44 6.04
CA LYS A 206 6.74 -19.75 5.48
C LYS A 206 5.71 -19.62 4.35
N LYS A 207 4.61 -18.88 4.57
CA LYS A 207 3.60 -18.62 3.53
C LYS A 207 4.21 -17.96 2.30
N THR A 208 5.16 -17.04 2.50
CA THR A 208 5.87 -16.37 1.41
C THR A 208 6.70 -17.35 0.59
N LEU A 209 7.49 -18.22 1.23
CA LEU A 209 8.28 -19.23 0.51
C LEU A 209 7.41 -20.32 -0.12
N MET A 210 6.27 -20.66 0.46
CA MET A 210 5.31 -21.57 -0.18
C MET A 210 4.78 -21.01 -1.49
N LYS A 211 4.54 -19.68 -1.55
CA LYS A 211 4.06 -19.02 -2.76
C LYS A 211 5.19 -18.69 -3.75
N PHE A 212 6.35 -18.31 -3.24
CA PHE A 212 7.52 -17.87 -4.00
C PHE A 212 8.78 -18.60 -3.52
N PRO A 213 8.96 -19.88 -3.85
CA PRO A 213 10.03 -20.71 -3.31
C PRO A 213 11.42 -20.18 -3.66
N PHE A 214 11.61 -19.59 -4.84
CA PHE A 214 12.93 -19.09 -5.24
C PHE A 214 13.33 -17.79 -4.52
N ALA A 215 12.41 -17.18 -3.76
CA ALA A 215 12.74 -16.06 -2.89
C ALA A 215 13.71 -16.45 -1.75
N GLU A 216 13.79 -17.74 -1.40
CA GLU A 216 14.74 -18.26 -0.42
C GLU A 216 16.20 -17.98 -0.81
N LYS A 217 16.49 -17.91 -2.11
CA LYS A 217 17.82 -17.55 -2.62
C LYS A 217 18.32 -16.22 -2.06
N LEU A 218 17.44 -15.24 -1.87
CA LEU A 218 17.80 -13.93 -1.32
C LEU A 218 18.36 -14.07 0.10
N ILE A 219 17.75 -14.94 0.92
CA ILE A 219 18.18 -15.20 2.29
C ILE A 219 19.48 -16.00 2.30
N PHE A 220 19.56 -17.05 1.46
CA PHE A 220 20.77 -17.86 1.34
C PHE A 220 22.00 -17.04 0.96
N ASP A 221 21.89 -16.20 -0.06
CA ASP A 221 23.00 -15.36 -0.53
C ASP A 221 23.43 -14.38 0.56
N TYR A 222 22.48 -13.75 1.27
CA TYR A 222 22.77 -12.85 2.39
C TYR A 222 23.48 -13.55 3.56
N GLU A 223 22.98 -14.71 4.01
CA GLU A 223 23.58 -15.46 5.12
C GLU A 223 24.98 -15.96 4.79
N ARG A 224 25.20 -16.38 3.53
CA ARG A 224 26.52 -16.78 3.04
C ARG A 224 27.51 -15.62 3.07
N GLU A 225 27.09 -14.41 2.70
CA GLU A 225 27.93 -13.22 2.76
C GLU A 225 28.27 -12.83 4.21
N GLN A 226 27.29 -12.83 5.11
CA GLN A 226 27.51 -12.56 6.54
C GLN A 226 28.54 -13.53 7.14
N ASN A 227 28.40 -14.83 6.87
CA ASN A 227 29.32 -15.84 7.38
C ASN A 227 30.75 -15.66 6.87
N LYS A 228 30.94 -15.24 5.62
CA LYS A 228 32.27 -14.91 5.08
C LYS A 228 32.89 -13.71 5.79
N THR A 229 32.12 -12.65 6.03
CA THR A 229 32.61 -11.46 6.73
C THR A 229 32.94 -11.76 8.20
N THR A 230 32.15 -12.60 8.87
CA THR A 230 32.45 -13.03 10.25
C THR A 230 33.73 -13.86 10.31
N ALA A 231 33.95 -14.77 9.36
CA ALA A 231 35.20 -15.54 9.29
C ALA A 231 36.42 -14.63 9.07
N ALA A 232 36.33 -13.67 8.12
CA ALA A 232 37.43 -12.76 7.80
C ALA A 232 37.77 -11.73 8.91
N ASN A 233 36.86 -11.48 9.86
CA ASN A 233 37.11 -10.58 10.99
C ASN A 233 37.64 -11.31 12.23
N ASN A 234 37.63 -12.65 12.23
CA ASN A 234 38.10 -13.49 13.32
C ASN A 234 39.49 -14.10 13.05
N ASP A 235 40.05 -13.87 11.86
CA ASP A 235 41.43 -14.17 11.45
C ASP A 235 42.29 -12.90 11.48
#